data_AF-A0A0K2V703-F1
#
_entry.id   AF-A0A0K2V703-F1
#
_cell.length_a   1.000
_cell.length_b   1.000
_cell.length_c   1.000
_cell.angle_alpha   90.00
_cell.angle_beta   90.00
_cell.angle_gamma   90.00
#
_symmetry.space_group_name_H-M   'P 1'
#
loop_
_entity.id
_entity.type
_entity.pdbx_description
1 polymer ?
#
loop_
_entity_poly.entity_id
_entity_poly.type
_entity_poly.pdbx_seq_one_letter_code
_entity_poly.pdbx_strand_id
1 'polypeptide(L)'
;MVSLYLLLVKLNNLQQSHIALKRKKMLLSTFISNGFQQVIKYIYKQRVPANVKDIILDDVDGDGKIELLVVLTDRVIRTYRWEFNTKYNGYKLRGRLHSLNKWDFAGQIGSVALHNIHDSVPTILVTQPGGSCMRIHCAKEERESTEGDLKKILSEDNEPKHSIRNLNVSSEIIGNFGSYYAMATLDGSIIVMDNGKIVKKIKLNHQLFCLNRLSLSPNGLEELIVSSWDGHTYIISQDFRILEFHLGESIAAFKTGHLTLNGRYVPAFAFVTFSDKVYVYHDIDLSKGIGLKSCQDYVPQYQDIKNMLKNTSEIEDLSELFSFLAYGSFNANKL
;
A
#
# COMPACT_ATOMS: atom_id res chain seq x y z
N MET A 1 -15.45 22.57 32.30
CA MET A 1 -14.44 21.48 32.13
C MET A 1 -14.88 20.40 31.15
N VAL A 2 -16.10 19.81 31.27
CA VAL A 2 -16.58 18.75 30.35
C VAL A 2 -16.67 19.21 28.89
N SER A 3 -17.11 20.45 28.64
CA SER A 3 -17.17 21.03 27.29
C SER A 3 -15.78 21.23 26.64
N LEU A 4 -14.77 21.57 27.45
CA LEU A 4 -13.39 21.75 27.00
C LEU A 4 -12.71 20.41 26.67
N TYR A 5 -13.01 19.37 27.44
CA TYR A 5 -12.53 18.01 27.18
C TYR A 5 -13.17 17.44 25.90
N LEU A 6 -14.46 17.68 25.66
CA LEU A 6 -15.12 17.32 24.41
C LEU A 6 -14.57 18.10 23.21
N LEU A 7 -14.24 19.38 23.39
CA LEU A 7 -13.60 20.20 22.36
C LEU A 7 -12.19 19.69 22.05
N LEU A 8 -11.38 19.36 23.07
CA LEU A 8 -10.05 18.80 22.93
C LEU A 8 -10.06 17.39 22.30
N VAL A 9 -11.07 16.55 22.61
CA VAL A 9 -11.25 15.24 21.96
C VAL A 9 -11.72 15.42 20.51
N LYS A 10 -12.63 16.34 20.23
CA LYS A 10 -13.02 16.70 18.85
C LYS A 10 -11.85 17.30 18.07
N LEU A 11 -11.03 18.14 18.69
CA LEU A 11 -9.83 18.74 18.10
C LEU A 11 -8.72 17.72 17.91
N ASN A 12 -8.55 16.75 18.82
CA ASN A 12 -7.65 15.61 18.62
C ASN A 12 -8.09 14.74 17.44
N ASN A 13 -9.40 14.49 17.30
CA ASN A 13 -9.95 13.77 16.14
C ASN A 13 -9.82 14.61 14.85
N LEU A 14 -9.92 15.94 14.92
CA LEU A 14 -9.69 16.86 13.79
C LEU A 14 -8.20 17.03 13.45
N GLN A 15 -7.28 16.87 14.41
CA GLN A 15 -5.84 16.89 14.19
C GLN A 15 -5.33 15.55 13.66
N GLN A 16 -5.96 14.42 14.05
CA GLN A 16 -5.78 13.13 13.38
C GLN A 16 -6.17 13.20 11.89
N SER A 17 -7.13 14.05 11.52
CA SER A 17 -7.56 14.21 10.12
C SER A 17 -6.77 15.27 9.33
N HIS A 18 -5.89 16.05 9.96
CA HIS A 18 -5.19 17.15 9.32
C HIS A 18 -3.72 17.28 9.75
N ILE A 19 -2.93 16.20 9.61
CA ILE A 19 -1.52 16.43 9.27
C ILE A 19 -1.53 16.95 7.84
N ALA A 20 -1.35 18.26 7.71
CA ALA A 20 -1.17 18.91 6.42
C ALA A 20 0.10 18.34 5.78
N LEU A 21 -0.07 17.26 4.99
CA LEU A 21 0.83 16.95 3.88
C LEU A 21 1.10 18.28 3.20
N LYS A 22 2.34 18.80 3.27
CA LYS A 22 2.70 20.09 2.69
C LYS A 22 2.23 20.08 1.23
N ARG A 23 1.12 20.78 0.96
CA ARG A 23 0.33 20.58 -0.26
C ARG A 23 1.07 21.19 -1.44
N LYS A 24 1.80 20.37 -2.21
CA LYS A 24 2.02 20.62 -3.63
C LYS A 24 1.11 19.69 -4.42
N LYS A 25 -0.18 20.04 -4.42
CA LYS A 25 -1.19 19.42 -5.29
C LYS A 25 -0.96 19.98 -6.69
N MET A 26 -0.67 19.12 -7.65
CA MET A 26 -0.52 19.54 -9.04
C MET A 26 -1.32 18.61 -9.96
N LEU A 27 -1.89 19.18 -11.02
CA LEU A 27 -2.52 18.40 -12.08
C LEU A 27 -1.42 17.80 -12.96
N LEU A 28 -1.58 16.55 -13.39
CA LEU A 28 -0.56 15.90 -14.23
C LEU A 28 -0.29 16.67 -15.53
N SER A 29 -1.30 17.36 -16.08
CA SER A 29 -1.13 18.19 -17.28
C SER A 29 -0.04 19.26 -17.13
N THR A 30 0.26 19.69 -15.90
CA THR A 30 1.30 20.67 -15.61
C THR A 30 2.72 20.07 -15.64
N PHE A 31 2.88 18.74 -15.53
CA PHE A 31 4.18 18.06 -15.65
C PHE A 31 4.65 17.89 -17.09
N ILE A 32 3.72 17.85 -18.05
CA ILE A 32 4.02 17.63 -19.47
C ILE A 32 4.51 18.96 -20.07
N SER A 33 5.72 19.35 -19.71
CA SER A 33 6.46 20.40 -20.41
C SER A 33 7.58 19.76 -21.22
N ASN A 34 7.49 19.92 -22.53
CA ASN A 34 8.51 19.70 -23.56
C ASN A 34 9.17 18.30 -23.65
N GLY A 35 8.78 17.57 -24.71
CA GLY A 35 9.76 17.26 -25.77
C GLY A 35 10.53 15.94 -25.73
N PHE A 36 10.30 15.04 -24.78
CA PHE A 36 10.92 13.71 -24.83
C PHE A 36 9.92 12.65 -25.29
N GLN A 37 9.89 12.39 -26.60
CA GLN A 37 9.21 11.24 -27.16
C GLN A 37 10.11 10.01 -27.01
N GLN A 38 10.02 9.33 -25.87
CA GLN A 38 10.64 8.01 -25.74
C GLN A 38 9.92 7.02 -26.66
N VAL A 39 10.66 6.49 -27.64
CA VAL A 39 10.15 5.43 -28.51
C VAL A 39 10.27 4.10 -27.78
N ILE A 40 9.14 3.55 -27.36
CA ILE A 40 9.09 2.20 -26.78
C ILE A 40 9.34 1.20 -27.91
N LYS A 41 10.53 0.57 -27.92
CA LYS A 41 10.87 -0.46 -28.89
C LYS A 41 10.41 -1.83 -28.40
N TYR A 42 9.58 -2.46 -29.20
CA TYR A 42 9.13 -3.82 -28.97
C TYR A 42 10.24 -4.85 -29.22
N ILE A 43 10.49 -5.73 -28.24
CA ILE A 43 11.59 -6.73 -28.32
C ILE A 43 11.07 -8.15 -28.50
N TYR A 44 9.94 -8.52 -27.87
CA TYR A 44 9.46 -9.91 -27.86
C TYR A 44 7.94 -10.05 -27.68
N LYS A 45 7.34 -11.04 -28.38
CA LYS A 45 5.92 -11.46 -28.24
C LYS A 45 5.82 -12.90 -27.80
N GLN A 46 5.01 -13.14 -26.77
CA GLN A 46 4.52 -14.48 -26.48
C GLN A 46 3.06 -14.43 -26.08
N ARG A 47 2.32 -15.44 -26.54
CA ARG A 47 0.96 -15.66 -26.08
C ARG A 47 1.03 -16.38 -24.74
N VAL A 48 0.46 -15.77 -23.71
CA VAL A 48 0.19 -16.38 -22.40
C VAL A 48 -1.27 -16.85 -22.36
N PRO A 49 -1.67 -17.67 -21.37
CA PRO A 49 -3.08 -18.03 -21.17
C PRO A 49 -3.97 -16.79 -21.12
N ALA A 50 -5.22 -16.94 -21.59
CA ALA A 50 -6.19 -15.85 -21.56
C ALA A 50 -6.58 -15.50 -20.12
N ASN A 51 -7.20 -14.33 -19.96
CA ASN A 51 -7.72 -13.85 -18.67
C ASN A 51 -6.64 -13.66 -17.60
N VAL A 52 -5.50 -13.08 -17.97
CA VAL A 52 -4.53 -12.62 -16.99
C VAL A 52 -5.12 -11.46 -16.20
N LYS A 53 -5.17 -11.61 -14.87
CA LYS A 53 -5.62 -10.59 -13.93
C LYS A 53 -4.45 -9.75 -13.42
N ASP A 54 -3.33 -10.40 -13.11
CA ASP A 54 -2.17 -9.75 -12.51
C ASP A 54 -0.86 -10.40 -12.95
N ILE A 55 0.23 -9.64 -12.91
CA ILE A 55 1.58 -10.04 -13.32
C ILE A 55 2.59 -9.47 -12.33
N ILE A 56 3.43 -10.34 -11.78
CA ILE A 56 4.52 -9.97 -10.87
C ILE A 56 5.85 -10.45 -11.47
N LEU A 57 6.88 -9.61 -11.39
CA LEU A 57 8.25 -9.95 -11.76
C LEU A 57 9.11 -9.94 -10.51
N ASP A 58 9.62 -11.10 -10.10
CA ASP A 58 10.49 -11.23 -8.93
C ASP A 58 11.18 -12.60 -8.92
N ASP A 59 12.11 -12.80 -8.00
CA ASP A 59 12.70 -14.11 -7.69
C ASP A 59 11.74 -14.92 -6.81
N VAL A 60 10.98 -15.83 -7.43
CA VAL A 60 9.92 -16.57 -6.75
C VAL A 60 10.42 -17.84 -6.07
N ASP A 61 11.58 -18.38 -6.48
CA ASP A 61 12.16 -19.63 -5.98
C ASP A 61 13.50 -19.46 -5.23
N GLY A 62 13.96 -18.21 -5.09
CA GLY A 62 15.20 -17.86 -4.38
C GLY A 62 16.46 -18.29 -5.12
N ASP A 63 16.39 -18.49 -6.45
CA ASP A 63 17.55 -18.87 -7.26
C ASP A 63 18.37 -17.69 -7.79
N GLY A 64 17.96 -16.46 -7.48
CA GLY A 64 18.58 -15.21 -7.90
C GLY A 64 18.19 -14.79 -9.33
N LYS A 65 17.30 -15.51 -10.01
CA LYS A 65 16.75 -15.11 -11.31
C LYS A 65 15.36 -14.53 -11.11
N ILE A 66 14.90 -13.80 -12.13
CA ILE A 66 13.58 -13.17 -12.11
C ILE A 66 12.61 -14.05 -12.91
N GLU A 67 11.52 -14.44 -12.26
CA GLU A 67 10.39 -15.13 -12.86
C GLU A 67 9.24 -14.15 -13.11
N LEU A 68 8.50 -14.46 -14.16
CA LEU A 68 7.22 -13.86 -14.46
C LEU A 68 6.13 -14.71 -13.82
N LEU A 69 5.59 -14.25 -12.70
CA LEU A 69 4.39 -14.80 -12.09
C LEU A 69 3.16 -14.20 -12.78
N VAL A 70 2.29 -15.07 -13.27
CA VAL A 70 1.05 -14.72 -13.99
C VAL A 70 -0.13 -15.28 -13.21
N VAL A 71 -1.00 -14.37 -12.77
CA VAL A 71 -2.24 -14.68 -12.06
C VAL A 71 -3.39 -14.62 -13.05
N LEU A 72 -4.14 -15.71 -13.17
CA LEU A 72 -5.33 -15.73 -14.01
C LEU A 72 -6.56 -15.30 -13.20
N THR A 73 -7.58 -14.74 -13.86
CA THR A 73 -8.83 -14.31 -13.20
C THR A 73 -9.62 -15.47 -12.59
N ASP A 74 -9.25 -16.71 -12.92
CA ASP A 74 -9.86 -17.93 -12.41
C ASP A 74 -9.19 -18.36 -11.10
N ARG A 75 -8.62 -19.55 -11.09
CA ARG A 75 -8.09 -20.25 -9.93
C ARG A 75 -6.67 -20.72 -10.20
N VAL A 76 -5.93 -20.11 -11.13
CA VAL A 76 -4.62 -20.59 -11.55
C VAL A 76 -3.55 -19.50 -11.44
N ILE A 77 -2.42 -19.86 -10.84
CA ILE A 77 -1.17 -19.10 -10.90
C ILE A 77 -0.16 -19.91 -11.69
N ARG A 78 0.62 -19.23 -12.54
CA ARG A 78 1.75 -19.81 -13.26
C ARG A 78 2.98 -18.97 -13.08
N THR A 79 4.15 -19.60 -13.07
CA THR A 79 5.43 -18.90 -13.16
C THR A 79 6.13 -19.25 -14.46
N TYR A 80 6.84 -18.28 -15.02
CA TYR A 80 7.65 -18.46 -16.21
C TYR A 80 9.04 -17.88 -15.98
N ARG A 81 10.07 -18.49 -16.59
CA ARG A 81 11.43 -17.95 -16.61
C ARG A 81 11.84 -17.64 -18.03
N TRP A 82 12.55 -16.54 -18.21
CA TRP A 82 13.11 -16.19 -19.50
C TRP A 82 14.33 -17.07 -19.82
N GLU A 83 14.28 -17.79 -20.93
CA GLU A 83 15.41 -18.57 -21.43
C GLU A 83 15.97 -17.93 -22.71
N PHE A 84 17.26 -17.63 -22.70
CA PHE A 84 17.98 -17.16 -23.88
C PHE A 84 18.21 -18.31 -24.87
N ASN A 85 18.00 -18.05 -26.16
CA ASN A 85 18.35 -19.00 -27.20
C ASN A 85 19.85 -18.90 -27.50
N THR A 86 20.65 -19.77 -26.88
CA THR A 86 22.12 -19.79 -27.00
C THR A 86 22.64 -20.23 -28.38
N LYS A 87 21.77 -20.67 -29.30
CA LYS A 87 22.15 -21.21 -30.61
C LYS A 87 22.28 -20.17 -31.74
N TYR A 88 22.07 -18.88 -31.46
CA TYR A 88 22.07 -17.82 -32.49
C TYR A 88 23.17 -16.77 -32.26
N ASN A 89 24.19 -16.77 -33.13
CA ASN A 89 25.25 -15.75 -33.19
C ASN A 89 24.78 -14.47 -33.91
N GLY A 90 23.72 -13.83 -33.41
CA GLY A 90 23.20 -12.59 -34.01
C GLY A 90 22.68 -11.60 -32.98
N TYR A 91 22.85 -10.30 -33.27
CA TYR A 91 22.51 -9.15 -32.42
C TYR A 91 21.00 -8.96 -32.08
N LYS A 92 20.17 -10.01 -32.19
CA LYS A 92 18.75 -9.97 -31.78
C LYS A 92 18.57 -10.83 -30.53
N LEU A 93 18.23 -10.18 -29.42
CA LEU A 93 17.70 -10.82 -28.21
C LEU A 93 16.55 -11.76 -28.62
N ARG A 94 16.84 -13.06 -28.70
CA ARG A 94 15.84 -14.11 -28.94
C ARG A 94 15.88 -15.05 -27.77
N GLY A 95 14.74 -15.14 -27.10
CA GLY A 95 14.49 -16.09 -26.02
C GLY A 95 13.02 -16.44 -25.99
N ARG A 96 12.61 -17.19 -24.98
CA ARG A 96 11.21 -17.51 -24.73
C ARG A 96 10.94 -17.59 -23.24
N LEU A 97 9.69 -17.36 -22.84
CA LEU A 97 9.24 -17.64 -21.48
C LEU A 97 8.93 -19.14 -21.39
N HIS A 98 9.74 -19.85 -20.61
CA HIS A 98 9.56 -21.25 -20.26
C HIS A 98 8.67 -21.36 -19.03
N SER A 99 7.63 -22.19 -19.07
CA SER A 99 6.73 -22.40 -17.93
C SER A 99 7.44 -23.22 -16.86
N LEU A 100 7.41 -22.75 -15.61
CA LEU A 100 8.01 -23.45 -14.47
C LEU A 100 6.92 -24.19 -13.69
N ASN A 101 6.11 -23.46 -12.93
CA ASN A 101 5.13 -24.03 -12.02
C ASN A 101 3.70 -23.66 -12.41
N LYS A 102 2.75 -24.47 -11.93
CA LYS A 102 1.31 -24.23 -12.03
C LYS A 102 0.66 -24.63 -10.72
N TRP A 103 -0.10 -23.70 -10.13
CA TRP A 103 -0.91 -23.97 -8.95
C TRP A 103 -2.39 -23.73 -9.27
N ASP A 104 -3.23 -24.67 -8.88
CA ASP A 104 -4.68 -24.61 -9.02
C ASP A 104 -5.33 -24.45 -7.63
N PHE A 105 -6.21 -23.47 -7.49
CA PHE A 105 -6.89 -23.12 -6.26
C PHE A 105 -8.35 -23.58 -6.28
N ALA A 106 -8.97 -23.71 -5.10
CA ALA A 106 -10.37 -24.11 -4.99
C ALA A 106 -11.34 -23.03 -5.52
N GLY A 107 -11.02 -21.76 -5.27
CA GLY A 107 -11.84 -20.59 -5.59
C GLY A 107 -11.05 -19.48 -6.30
N GLN A 108 -11.78 -18.43 -6.67
CA GLN A 108 -11.21 -17.30 -7.42
C GLN A 108 -10.08 -16.62 -6.67
N ILE A 109 -9.06 -16.18 -7.39
CA ILE A 109 -7.94 -15.42 -6.81
C ILE A 109 -8.34 -13.94 -6.64
N GLY A 110 -8.26 -13.46 -5.41
CA GLY A 110 -8.45 -12.06 -5.01
C GLY A 110 -7.26 -11.20 -5.42
N SER A 111 -6.11 -11.42 -4.79
CA SER A 111 -4.87 -10.71 -5.04
C SER A 111 -3.69 -11.62 -4.74
N VAL A 112 -2.52 -11.30 -5.31
CA VAL A 112 -1.28 -12.03 -5.07
C VAL A 112 -0.20 -11.05 -4.64
N ALA A 113 0.64 -11.46 -3.71
CA ALA A 113 1.83 -10.72 -3.33
C ALA A 113 2.97 -11.68 -3.03
N LEU A 114 4.20 -11.19 -3.16
CA LEU A 114 5.38 -11.92 -2.71
C LEU A 114 5.76 -11.45 -1.32
N HIS A 115 6.21 -12.42 -0.52
CA HIS A 115 6.71 -12.19 0.81
C HIS A 115 8.05 -12.87 1.00
N ASN A 116 9.08 -12.03 1.03
CA ASN A 116 10.48 -12.40 1.09
C ASN A 116 11.04 -11.78 2.38
N ILE A 117 10.99 -12.51 3.48
CA ILE A 117 11.70 -12.10 4.70
C ILE A 117 13.16 -12.55 4.54
N HIS A 118 14.11 -11.71 5.00
CA HIS A 118 15.53 -12.05 5.03
C HIS A 118 15.74 -13.45 5.67
N ASP A 119 16.50 -14.32 5.01
CA ASP A 119 16.79 -15.70 5.39
C ASP A 119 15.61 -16.71 5.32
N SER A 120 14.46 -16.32 4.77
CA SER A 120 13.32 -17.21 4.54
C SER A 120 13.14 -17.59 3.07
N VAL A 121 12.47 -18.72 2.82
CA VAL A 121 12.09 -19.13 1.45
C VAL A 121 11.05 -18.13 0.92
N PRO A 122 11.24 -17.58 -0.30
CA PRO A 122 10.24 -16.74 -0.94
C PRO A 122 8.87 -17.38 -0.91
N THR A 123 7.88 -16.62 -0.43
CA THR A 123 6.53 -17.11 -0.23
C THR A 123 5.56 -16.31 -1.08
N ILE A 124 4.80 -17.00 -1.93
CA ILE A 124 3.70 -16.40 -2.67
C ILE A 124 2.47 -16.40 -1.75
N LEU A 125 1.96 -15.22 -1.46
CA LEU A 125 0.73 -15.00 -0.72
C LEU A 125 -0.43 -14.86 -1.70
N VAL A 126 -1.49 -15.63 -1.50
CA VAL A 126 -2.65 -15.65 -2.40
C VAL A 126 -3.90 -15.45 -1.59
N THR A 127 -4.63 -14.37 -1.85
CA THR A 127 -5.93 -14.17 -1.23
C THR A 127 -7.05 -14.71 -2.11
N GLN A 128 -8.13 -15.10 -1.46
CA GLN A 128 -9.42 -15.35 -2.11
C GLN A 128 -10.47 -14.38 -1.56
N PRO A 129 -11.53 -14.10 -2.33
CA PRO A 129 -12.67 -13.35 -1.85
C PRO A 129 -13.21 -13.90 -0.51
N GLY A 130 -13.68 -13.01 0.37
CA GLY A 130 -14.06 -13.37 1.75
C GLY A 130 -12.89 -13.45 2.74
N GLY A 131 -11.72 -12.92 2.37
CA GLY A 131 -10.60 -12.72 3.29
C GLY A 131 -9.85 -13.99 3.69
N SER A 132 -9.83 -15.01 2.83
CA SER A 132 -8.94 -16.16 2.98
C SER A 132 -7.56 -15.83 2.39
N CYS A 133 -6.49 -16.36 3.00
CA CYS A 133 -5.12 -16.22 2.54
C CYS A 133 -4.42 -17.59 2.54
N MET A 134 -3.77 -17.93 1.43
CA MET A 134 -2.96 -19.13 1.24
C MET A 134 -1.50 -18.73 1.02
N ARG A 135 -0.58 -19.63 1.37
CA ARG A 135 0.86 -19.43 1.22
C ARG A 135 1.44 -20.56 0.38
N ILE A 136 2.24 -20.22 -0.61
CA ILE A 136 2.98 -21.18 -1.43
C ILE A 136 4.47 -20.91 -1.25
N HIS A 137 5.21 -21.94 -0.85
CA HIS A 137 6.66 -21.89 -0.76
C HIS A 137 7.22 -22.56 -2.02
N CYS A 138 8.02 -21.82 -2.80
CA CYS A 138 8.71 -22.40 -3.95
C CYS A 138 10.09 -22.86 -3.50
N ALA A 139 10.20 -24.09 -2.98
CA ALA A 139 11.49 -24.67 -2.64
C ALA A 139 12.19 -25.24 -3.89
N LYS A 140 13.53 -25.18 -3.93
CA LYS A 140 14.32 -26.02 -4.84
C LYS A 140 14.25 -27.47 -4.36
N GLU A 141 13.68 -28.34 -5.18
CA GLU A 141 13.80 -29.79 -4.98
C GLU A 141 15.23 -30.23 -5.28
N GLU A 142 16.05 -30.42 -4.25
CA GLU A 142 17.13 -31.41 -4.27
C GLU A 142 16.74 -32.60 -3.41
N ARG A 143 15.71 -33.36 -3.81
CA ARG A 143 15.55 -34.77 -3.40
C ARG A 143 14.87 -35.55 -4.52
N GLU A 144 15.63 -36.45 -5.14
CA GLU A 144 15.08 -37.55 -5.91
C GLU A 144 14.09 -38.34 -5.05
N SER A 145 12.80 -38.30 -5.34
CA SER A 145 11.91 -39.41 -4.98
C SER A 145 10.62 -39.46 -5.82
N THR A 146 10.38 -40.69 -6.27
CA THR A 146 9.23 -41.32 -6.92
C THR A 146 7.85 -40.65 -6.80
N GLU A 147 7.08 -40.80 -7.90
CA GLU A 147 5.68 -40.45 -8.24
C GLU A 147 4.58 -40.42 -7.13
N GLY A 148 4.87 -40.77 -5.88
CA GLY A 148 3.96 -40.67 -4.73
C GLY A 148 4.07 -39.37 -3.91
N ASP A 149 5.13 -38.56 -4.08
CA ASP A 149 5.44 -37.41 -3.22
C ASP A 149 4.94 -36.04 -3.73
N LEU A 150 4.39 -35.97 -4.96
CA LEU A 150 3.82 -34.73 -5.54
C LEU A 150 2.60 -34.18 -4.76
N LYS A 151 2.07 -34.93 -3.80
CA LYS A 151 1.00 -34.47 -2.89
C LYS A 151 1.52 -33.76 -1.65
N LYS A 152 2.84 -33.69 -1.42
CA LYS A 152 3.44 -33.15 -0.19
C LYS A 152 4.00 -31.72 -0.28
N ILE A 153 4.04 -31.13 -1.49
CA ILE A 153 4.50 -29.74 -1.72
C ILE A 153 3.40 -28.71 -1.45
N LEU A 154 2.14 -29.18 -1.34
CA LEU A 154 1.06 -28.43 -0.75
C LEU A 154 1.06 -28.71 0.74
N SER A 155 1.96 -28.12 1.51
CA SER A 155 1.62 -27.81 2.89
C SER A 155 0.56 -26.71 2.82
N GLU A 156 -0.68 -27.11 2.53
CA GLU A 156 -1.86 -26.43 3.06
C GLU A 156 -1.67 -26.46 4.58
N ASP A 157 -0.90 -25.51 5.10
CA ASP A 157 -0.95 -25.16 6.50
C ASP A 157 -2.40 -24.75 6.74
N ASN A 158 -3.18 -25.73 7.21
CA ASN A 158 -4.55 -25.59 7.64
C ASN A 158 -4.54 -24.70 8.89
N GLU A 159 -4.47 -23.39 8.68
CA GLU A 159 -4.44 -22.35 9.70
C GLU A 159 -5.37 -21.21 9.27
N PRO A 160 -6.07 -20.55 10.20
CA PRO A 160 -7.30 -20.98 10.84
C PRO A 160 -8.52 -20.67 9.96
N LYS A 161 -9.64 -21.36 10.20
CA LYS A 161 -11.00 -21.04 9.70
C LYS A 161 -11.51 -19.69 10.24
N HIS A 162 -10.78 -18.60 10.06
CA HIS A 162 -11.29 -17.27 10.27
C HIS A 162 -11.94 -16.80 8.97
N SER A 163 -13.03 -17.49 8.62
CA SER A 163 -13.99 -17.04 7.61
C SER A 163 -14.48 -15.65 8.01
N ILE A 164 -13.90 -14.62 7.40
CA ILE A 164 -14.39 -13.25 7.53
C ILE A 164 -15.31 -13.01 6.34
N ARG A 165 -16.56 -13.43 6.53
CA ARG A 165 -17.76 -12.87 5.88
C ARG A 165 -17.77 -13.03 4.33
N ASN A 166 -18.93 -12.69 3.76
CA ASN A 166 -19.33 -12.81 2.36
C ASN A 166 -18.20 -13.13 1.37
N LEU A 167 -18.24 -14.33 0.78
CA LEU A 167 -17.31 -14.82 -0.25
C LEU A 167 -17.29 -13.98 -1.54
N ASN A 168 -18.11 -12.94 -1.63
CA ASN A 168 -18.15 -12.01 -2.75
C ASN A 168 -17.36 -10.71 -2.48
N VAL A 169 -16.78 -10.56 -1.29
CA VAL A 169 -15.99 -9.37 -0.92
C VAL A 169 -14.57 -9.53 -1.47
N SER A 170 -14.16 -8.63 -2.36
CA SER A 170 -12.81 -8.63 -2.91
C SER A 170 -11.76 -8.36 -1.84
N SER A 171 -10.54 -8.86 -2.08
CA SER A 171 -9.42 -8.79 -1.16
C SER A 171 -8.14 -8.40 -1.90
N GLU A 172 -7.39 -7.49 -1.29
CA GLU A 172 -6.06 -7.04 -1.70
C GLU A 172 -5.04 -7.56 -0.68
N ILE A 173 -3.84 -7.94 -1.12
CA ILE A 173 -2.76 -8.38 -0.23
C ILE A 173 -1.45 -7.71 -0.59
N ILE A 174 -0.65 -7.45 0.43
CA ILE A 174 0.72 -7.00 0.27
C ILE A 174 1.65 -7.73 1.23
N GLY A 175 2.76 -8.20 0.70
CA GLY A 175 3.86 -8.75 1.50
C GLY A 175 4.91 -7.70 1.80
N ASN A 176 5.87 -8.07 2.64
CA ASN A 176 7.07 -7.29 2.95
C ASN A 176 6.75 -5.96 3.65
N PHE A 177 5.71 -5.93 4.47
CA PHE A 177 5.45 -4.82 5.38
C PHE A 177 6.28 -5.04 6.66
N GLY A 178 7.59 -4.80 6.56
CA GLY A 178 8.55 -5.28 7.55
C GLY A 178 8.61 -6.81 7.54
N SER A 179 8.50 -7.44 8.72
CA SER A 179 8.32 -8.89 8.83
C SER A 179 6.87 -9.35 8.62
N TYR A 180 5.95 -8.41 8.38
CA TYR A 180 4.53 -8.70 8.25
C TYR A 180 4.08 -8.76 6.79
N TYR A 181 2.88 -9.30 6.62
CA TYR A 181 2.06 -9.10 5.44
C TYR A 181 0.67 -8.65 5.85
N ALA A 182 0.02 -7.89 4.99
CA ALA A 182 -1.27 -7.30 5.28
C ALA A 182 -2.26 -7.60 4.16
N MET A 183 -3.51 -7.84 4.54
CA MET A 183 -4.62 -8.01 3.62
C MET A 183 -5.69 -6.99 3.95
N ALA A 184 -6.29 -6.40 2.92
CA ALA A 184 -7.44 -5.52 3.02
C ALA A 184 -8.62 -6.11 2.27
N THR A 185 -9.83 -5.97 2.80
CA THR A 185 -11.06 -6.40 2.16
C THR A 185 -11.94 -5.20 1.82
N LEU A 186 -12.72 -5.31 0.75
CA LEU A 186 -13.61 -4.25 0.26
C LEU A 186 -14.65 -3.81 1.29
N ASP A 187 -14.95 -4.64 2.29
CA ASP A 187 -15.88 -4.28 3.36
C ASP A 187 -15.24 -3.38 4.44
N GLY A 188 -13.97 -2.99 4.32
CA GLY A 188 -13.29 -2.11 5.27
C GLY A 188 -12.43 -2.81 6.31
N SER A 189 -12.14 -4.11 6.16
CA SER A 189 -11.31 -4.84 7.13
C SER A 189 -9.86 -4.90 6.67
N ILE A 190 -8.92 -4.64 7.57
CA ILE A 190 -7.47 -4.85 7.36
C ILE A 190 -7.00 -5.86 8.39
N ILE A 191 -6.25 -6.86 7.93
CA ILE A 191 -5.69 -7.92 8.75
C ILE A 191 -4.19 -7.94 8.50
N VAL A 192 -3.41 -7.73 9.55
CA VAL A 192 -1.96 -7.83 9.52
C VAL A 192 -1.55 -9.14 10.16
N MET A 193 -0.65 -9.85 9.48
CA MET A 193 -0.22 -11.19 9.82
C MET A 193 1.30 -11.28 9.90
N ASP A 194 1.76 -12.16 10.77
CA ASP A 194 3.16 -12.52 10.98
C ASP A 194 3.25 -14.05 10.98
N ASN A 195 3.98 -14.63 10.03
CA ASN A 195 4.20 -16.08 9.95
C ASN A 195 2.90 -16.92 10.11
N GLY A 196 1.81 -16.50 9.43
CA GLY A 196 0.51 -17.17 9.49
C GLY A 196 -0.39 -16.75 10.65
N LYS A 197 0.12 -16.01 11.64
CA LYS A 197 -0.65 -15.58 12.82
C LYS A 197 -1.14 -14.15 12.66
N ILE A 198 -2.37 -13.90 13.09
CA ILE A 198 -2.94 -12.56 13.05
C ILE A 198 -2.33 -11.71 14.16
N VAL A 199 -1.63 -10.64 13.77
CA VAL A 199 -1.07 -9.64 14.69
C VAL A 199 -2.09 -8.56 15.01
N LYS A 200 -2.79 -8.07 13.99
CA LYS A 200 -3.74 -6.96 14.14
C LYS A 200 -4.92 -7.11 13.21
N LYS A 201 -6.11 -6.75 13.72
CA LYS A 201 -7.32 -6.51 12.91
C LYS A 201 -7.71 -5.05 13.08
N ILE A 202 -7.91 -4.36 11.98
CA ILE A 202 -8.35 -2.96 11.92
C ILE A 202 -9.64 -2.94 11.10
N LYS A 203 -10.67 -2.29 11.61
CA LYS A 203 -11.93 -2.09 10.89
C LYS A 203 -12.10 -0.61 10.59
N LEU A 204 -12.20 -0.30 9.31
CA LEU A 204 -12.49 1.00 8.75
C LEU A 204 -13.92 1.00 8.19
N ASN A 205 -14.53 2.17 8.10
CA ASN A 205 -15.91 2.33 7.63
C ASN A 205 -16.00 2.65 6.13
N HIS A 206 -14.95 2.34 5.37
CA HIS A 206 -14.82 2.70 3.95
C HIS A 206 -14.49 1.47 3.10
N GLN A 207 -14.86 1.53 1.82
CA GLN A 207 -14.65 0.43 0.89
C GLN A 207 -13.22 0.43 0.36
N LEU A 208 -12.36 -0.38 0.96
CA LEU A 208 -10.92 -0.42 0.66
C LEU A 208 -10.69 -1.22 -0.63
N PHE A 209 -10.01 -0.61 -1.60
CA PHE A 209 -9.78 -1.25 -2.90
C PHE A 209 -8.32 -1.30 -3.31
N CYS A 210 -7.44 -0.60 -2.59
CA CYS A 210 -6.04 -0.53 -2.93
C CYS A 210 -5.19 -0.63 -1.67
N LEU A 211 -4.18 -1.48 -1.73
CA LEU A 211 -3.23 -1.72 -0.65
C LEU A 211 -1.81 -1.60 -1.21
N ASN A 212 -1.02 -0.68 -0.67
CA ASN A 212 0.38 -0.46 -1.06
C ASN A 212 1.26 -0.29 0.18
N ARG A 213 2.57 -0.27 -0.02
CA ARG A 213 3.57 0.09 0.98
C ARG A 213 4.49 1.17 0.42
N LEU A 214 4.87 2.13 1.26
CA LEU A 214 5.83 3.18 0.91
C LEU A 214 6.47 3.72 2.18
N SER A 215 7.78 4.01 2.14
CA SER A 215 8.44 4.73 3.22
C SER A 215 8.18 6.23 3.11
N LEU A 216 7.52 6.76 4.12
CA LEU A 216 7.16 8.17 4.28
C LEU A 216 7.83 8.80 5.52
N SER A 217 8.26 7.97 6.47
CA SER A 217 8.96 8.41 7.67
C SER A 217 10.49 8.36 7.50
N PRO A 218 11.23 9.25 8.19
CA PRO A 218 12.70 9.32 8.11
C PRO A 218 13.43 8.13 8.75
N ASN A 219 12.70 7.21 9.41
CA ASN A 219 13.26 5.97 9.96
C ASN A 219 13.54 4.91 8.88
N GLY A 220 13.13 5.14 7.62
CA GLY A 220 13.29 4.20 6.51
C GLY A 220 12.37 2.98 6.59
N LEU A 221 11.50 2.92 7.60
CA LEU A 221 10.46 1.91 7.67
C LEU A 221 9.36 2.30 6.69
N GLU A 222 8.76 1.28 6.07
CA GLU A 222 7.62 1.49 5.19
C GLU A 222 6.32 1.50 5.99
N GLU A 223 5.42 2.38 5.59
CA GLU A 223 4.04 2.42 6.03
C GLU A 223 3.13 1.70 5.05
N LEU A 224 2.05 1.12 5.58
CA LEU A 224 0.98 0.55 4.78
C LEU A 224 0.04 1.67 4.35
N ILE A 225 -0.19 1.78 3.05
CA ILE A 225 -1.03 2.82 2.43
C ILE A 225 -2.27 2.16 1.86
N VAL A 226 -3.44 2.51 2.39
CA VAL A 226 -4.72 1.87 2.05
C VAL A 226 -5.70 2.92 1.53
N SER A 227 -6.23 2.74 0.34
CA SER A 227 -7.17 3.71 -0.25
C SER A 227 -8.55 3.11 -0.50
N SER A 228 -9.58 3.96 -0.37
CA SER A 228 -10.98 3.65 -0.60
C SER A 228 -11.56 4.44 -1.79
N TRP A 229 -12.67 3.94 -2.34
CA TRP A 229 -13.31 4.51 -3.54
C TRP A 229 -13.84 5.94 -3.36
N ASP A 230 -14.13 6.34 -2.14
CA ASP A 230 -14.60 7.68 -1.76
C ASP A 230 -13.47 8.69 -1.50
N GLY A 231 -12.22 8.30 -1.80
CA GLY A 231 -11.06 9.19 -1.75
C GLY A 231 -10.40 9.29 -0.38
N HIS A 232 -10.75 8.43 0.58
CA HIS A 232 -9.98 8.30 1.82
C HIS A 232 -8.74 7.43 1.57
N THR A 233 -7.63 7.84 2.16
CA THR A 233 -6.35 7.13 2.16
C THR A 233 -5.83 7.09 3.59
N TYR A 234 -5.59 5.88 4.07
CA TYR A 234 -5.05 5.59 5.38
C TYR A 234 -3.57 5.25 5.28
N ILE A 235 -2.76 5.86 6.14
CA ILE A 235 -1.35 5.58 6.30
C ILE A 235 -1.17 4.92 7.65
N ILE A 236 -0.72 3.67 7.64
CA ILE A 236 -0.61 2.84 8.84
C ILE A 236 0.86 2.51 9.07
N SER A 237 1.41 3.00 10.19
CA SER A 237 2.79 2.68 10.58
C SER A 237 2.93 1.24 11.06
N GLN A 238 4.17 0.78 11.19
CA GLN A 238 4.47 -0.55 11.75
C GLN A 238 4.00 -0.72 13.21
N ASP A 239 3.87 0.36 13.98
CA ASP A 239 3.27 0.35 15.32
C ASP A 239 1.74 0.57 15.30
N PHE A 240 1.11 0.41 14.14
CA PHE A 240 -0.34 0.46 13.90
C PHE A 240 -1.00 1.80 14.25
N ARG A 241 -0.25 2.92 14.17
CA ARG A 241 -0.87 4.25 14.18
C ARG A 241 -1.42 4.54 12.80
N ILE A 242 -2.56 5.21 12.77
CA ILE A 242 -3.30 5.47 11.53
C ILE A 242 -3.39 6.98 11.35
N LEU A 243 -2.98 7.46 10.18
CA LEU A 243 -3.23 8.79 9.68
C LEU A 243 -4.20 8.70 8.51
N GLU A 244 -5.19 9.59 8.48
CA GLU A 244 -6.17 9.65 7.42
C GLU A 244 -5.96 10.88 6.55
N PHE A 245 -6.02 10.68 5.24
CA PHE A 245 -6.01 11.71 4.22
C PHE A 245 -7.26 11.58 3.35
N HIS A 246 -7.97 12.68 3.11
CA HIS A 246 -9.13 12.70 2.22
C HIS A 246 -8.90 13.62 1.03
N LEU A 247 -9.07 13.09 -0.18
CA LEU A 247 -8.95 13.87 -1.42
C LEU A 247 -10.10 14.88 -1.59
N GLY A 248 -11.28 14.58 -1.03
CA GLY A 248 -12.51 15.35 -1.21
C GLY A 248 -13.36 14.94 -2.41
N GLU A 249 -12.97 13.90 -3.16
CA GLU A 249 -13.74 13.34 -4.26
C GLU A 249 -13.44 11.85 -4.46
N SER A 250 -14.39 11.12 -5.07
CA SER A 250 -14.24 9.70 -5.36
C SER A 250 -13.14 9.43 -6.39
N ILE A 251 -12.41 8.34 -6.17
CA ILE A 251 -11.25 7.95 -6.97
C ILE A 251 -11.51 6.65 -7.70
N ALA A 252 -11.11 6.60 -8.97
CA ALA A 252 -11.17 5.41 -9.82
C ALA A 252 -9.90 4.56 -9.71
N ALA A 253 -8.76 5.19 -9.41
CA ALA A 253 -7.50 4.49 -9.19
C ALA A 253 -6.61 5.26 -8.21
N PHE A 254 -5.76 4.50 -7.52
CA PHE A 254 -4.75 5.03 -6.61
C PHE A 254 -3.44 4.28 -6.80
N LYS A 255 -2.32 5.00 -6.79
CA LYS A 255 -1.00 4.39 -6.65
C LYS A 255 -0.08 5.27 -5.83
N THR A 256 0.84 4.64 -5.14
CA THR A 256 1.89 5.30 -4.37
C THR A 256 3.25 4.79 -4.84
N GLY A 257 4.27 5.63 -4.71
CA GLY A 257 5.63 5.30 -5.08
C GLY A 257 6.53 6.51 -4.94
N HIS A 258 7.62 6.51 -5.69
CA HIS A 258 8.54 7.63 -5.72
C HIS A 258 8.52 8.29 -7.09
N LEU A 259 8.63 9.62 -7.10
CA LEU A 259 8.80 10.43 -8.30
C LEU A 259 10.17 11.09 -8.29
N THR A 260 10.80 11.16 -9.45
CA THR A 260 12.03 11.95 -9.60
C THR A 260 11.66 13.38 -9.96
N LEU A 261 11.84 14.32 -9.02
CA LEU A 261 11.58 15.74 -9.20
C LEU A 261 12.88 16.51 -8.99
N ASN A 262 13.32 17.25 -10.01
CA ASN A 262 14.55 18.05 -9.98
C ASN A 262 15.78 17.24 -9.50
N GLY A 263 15.89 16.00 -9.97
CA GLY A 263 16.97 15.07 -9.59
C GLY A 263 16.86 14.47 -8.19
N ARG A 264 15.76 14.70 -7.47
CA ARG A 264 15.49 14.10 -6.15
C ARG A 264 14.40 13.05 -6.26
N TYR A 265 14.60 11.92 -5.59
CA TYR A 265 13.59 10.87 -5.46
C TYR A 265 12.70 11.20 -4.27
N VAL A 266 11.43 11.50 -4.51
CA VAL A 266 10.49 11.91 -3.46
C VAL A 266 9.26 11.00 -3.43
N PRO A 267 8.75 10.64 -2.24
CA PRO A 267 7.51 9.87 -2.11
C PRO A 267 6.32 10.67 -2.68
N ALA A 268 5.41 9.95 -3.33
CA ALA A 268 4.27 10.55 -4.00
C ALA A 268 3.05 9.63 -4.06
N PHE A 269 1.87 10.25 -3.99
CA PHE A 269 0.57 9.64 -4.22
C PHE A 269 -0.01 10.16 -5.53
N ALA A 270 -0.50 9.24 -6.36
CA ALA A 270 -1.22 9.52 -7.59
C ALA A 270 -2.67 9.04 -7.44
N PHE A 271 -3.60 9.96 -7.62
CA PHE A 271 -5.03 9.71 -7.61
C PHE A 271 -5.60 9.95 -9.00
N VAL A 272 -6.38 9.00 -9.50
CA VAL A 272 -7.22 9.19 -10.69
C VAL A 272 -8.65 9.23 -10.23
N THR A 273 -9.39 10.28 -10.59
CA THR A 273 -10.78 10.47 -10.18
C THR A 273 -11.76 9.96 -11.23
N PHE A 274 -13.00 9.69 -10.82
CA PHE A 274 -14.10 9.46 -11.77
C PHE A 274 -14.49 10.70 -12.59
N SER A 275 -13.91 11.86 -12.25
CA SER A 275 -14.03 13.12 -12.99
C SER A 275 -12.88 13.33 -14.00
N ASP A 276 -12.16 12.25 -14.34
CA ASP A 276 -11.03 12.23 -15.28
C ASP A 276 -9.85 13.15 -14.89
N LYS A 277 -9.70 13.45 -13.59
CA LYS A 277 -8.58 14.23 -13.08
C LYS A 277 -7.51 13.32 -12.51
N VAL A 278 -6.25 13.67 -12.78
CA VAL A 278 -5.10 13.02 -12.16
C VAL A 278 -4.43 14.01 -11.21
N TYR A 279 -4.48 13.70 -9.92
CA TYR A 279 -3.79 14.47 -8.88
C TYR A 279 -2.53 13.74 -8.45
N VAL A 280 -1.44 14.48 -8.41
CA VAL A 280 -0.18 14.01 -7.85
C VAL A 280 0.13 14.86 -6.63
N TYR A 281 0.23 14.21 -5.47
CA TYR A 281 0.79 14.76 -4.25
C TYR A 281 2.19 14.18 -4.10
N HIS A 282 3.20 15.03 -4.01
CA HIS A 282 4.60 14.59 -3.93
C HIS A 282 5.30 15.27 -2.76
N ASP A 283 6.51 14.81 -2.44
CA ASP A 283 7.28 15.33 -1.30
C ASP A 283 6.51 15.11 0.02
N ILE A 284 5.89 13.93 0.12
CA ILE A 284 5.10 13.50 1.27
C ILE A 284 6.06 13.11 2.39
N ASP A 285 6.09 13.92 3.45
CA ASP A 285 7.02 13.72 4.56
C ASP A 285 6.26 13.58 5.90
N LEU A 286 6.48 12.46 6.58
CA LEU A 286 5.98 12.18 7.93
C LEU A 286 7.07 12.34 9.00
N SER A 287 8.12 13.12 8.74
CA SER A 287 9.19 13.44 9.71
C SER A 287 8.71 14.02 11.03
N LYS A 288 7.51 14.60 11.05
CA LYS A 288 6.84 15.05 12.29
C LYS A 288 6.16 13.92 13.09
N GLY A 289 6.22 12.68 12.59
CA GLY A 289 5.63 11.46 13.12
C GLY A 289 4.13 11.30 12.81
N ILE A 290 3.64 10.06 12.79
CA ILE A 290 2.20 9.69 12.87
C ILE A 290 1.72 9.75 14.33
N GLY A 291 2.38 10.56 15.16
CA GLY A 291 2.00 10.73 16.56
C GLY A 291 0.77 11.60 16.68
N LEU A 292 -0.14 11.23 17.58
CA LEU A 292 -0.98 12.23 18.26
C LEU A 292 -0.01 13.23 18.90
N LYS A 293 0.19 14.37 18.26
CA LYS A 293 0.79 15.51 18.94
C LYS A 293 -0.30 16.02 19.86
N SER A 294 -0.16 15.74 21.15
CA SER A 294 -0.92 16.48 22.14
C SER A 294 -0.58 17.97 21.98
N CYS A 295 -1.46 18.88 22.41
CA CYS A 295 -1.11 20.31 22.47
C CYS A 295 0.22 20.58 23.20
N GLN A 296 0.70 19.65 24.04
CA GLN A 296 1.97 19.77 24.75
C GLN A 296 3.19 19.57 23.83
N ASP A 297 3.04 18.83 22.74
CA ASP A 297 4.12 18.52 21.79
C ASP A 297 4.36 19.65 20.77
N TYR A 298 3.53 20.69 20.79
CA TYR A 298 3.58 21.84 19.87
C TYR A 298 4.39 23.04 20.39
N VAL A 299 5.13 22.88 21.49
CA VAL A 299 5.36 24.01 22.39
C VAL A 299 6.83 24.43 22.46
N PRO A 300 7.07 25.69 22.07
CA PRO A 300 7.49 26.70 23.05
C PRO A 300 6.33 27.57 23.61
N GLN A 301 5.12 27.51 23.05
CA GLN A 301 4.00 28.46 23.30
C GLN A 301 2.80 27.90 24.11
N TYR A 302 2.96 26.80 24.86
CA TYR A 302 1.89 26.17 25.67
C TYR A 302 1.30 27.12 26.70
N GLN A 303 2.15 27.99 27.25
CA GLN A 303 1.71 28.97 28.22
C GLN A 303 0.76 29.98 27.57
N ASP A 304 0.99 30.37 26.32
CA ASP A 304 0.14 31.31 25.58
C ASP A 304 -1.23 30.69 25.28
N ILE A 305 -1.26 29.43 24.83
CA ILE A 305 -2.51 28.68 24.60
C ILE A 305 -3.29 28.50 25.91
N LYS A 306 -2.60 28.19 27.02
CA LYS A 306 -3.23 28.03 28.34
C LYS A 306 -3.76 29.36 28.89
N ASN A 307 -3.15 30.48 28.52
CA ASN A 307 -3.61 31.82 28.89
C ASN A 307 -4.80 32.27 28.03
N MET A 308 -4.79 32.00 26.73
CA MET A 308 -5.95 32.24 25.85
C MET A 308 -7.16 31.41 26.29
N LEU A 309 -6.99 30.13 26.62
CA LEU A 309 -8.05 29.24 27.09
C LEU A 309 -8.64 29.64 28.45
N LYS A 310 -7.89 30.38 29.27
CA LYS A 310 -8.40 30.95 30.53
C LYS A 310 -9.24 32.21 30.31
N ASN A 311 -9.00 32.93 29.22
CA ASN A 311 -9.60 34.24 28.94
C ASN A 311 -10.63 34.21 27.80
N THR A 312 -10.96 33.04 27.24
CA THR A 312 -11.84 32.95 26.07
C THR A 312 -13.29 33.21 26.43
N SER A 313 -13.78 34.41 26.12
CA SER A 313 -15.21 34.76 26.14
C SER A 313 -15.76 35.20 24.79
N GLU A 314 -14.91 35.45 23.77
CA GLU A 314 -15.29 36.00 22.48
C GLU A 314 -15.01 35.07 21.29
N ILE A 315 -15.74 35.28 20.19
CA ILE A 315 -15.72 34.43 18.98
C ILE A 315 -14.40 34.60 18.18
N GLU A 316 -13.76 35.77 18.23
CA GLU A 316 -12.51 36.04 17.52
C GLU A 316 -11.34 35.22 18.06
N ASP A 317 -11.22 35.09 19.39
CA ASP A 317 -10.17 34.30 20.06
C ASP A 317 -10.26 32.81 19.71
N LEU A 318 -11.49 32.30 19.52
CA LEU A 318 -11.72 30.92 19.08
C LEU A 318 -11.25 30.74 17.63
N SER A 319 -11.57 31.67 16.73
CA SER A 319 -11.12 31.66 15.33
C SER A 319 -9.58 31.64 15.24
N GLU A 320 -8.92 32.44 16.06
CA GLU A 320 -7.45 32.53 16.08
C GLU A 320 -6.80 31.28 16.66
N LEU A 321 -7.38 30.71 17.72
CA LEU A 321 -6.99 29.42 18.27
C LEU A 321 -7.17 28.28 17.25
N PHE A 322 -8.29 28.26 16.51
CA PHE A 322 -8.54 27.31 15.43
C PHE A 322 -7.50 27.43 14.31
N SER A 323 -7.18 28.67 13.89
CA SER A 323 -6.16 28.91 12.87
C SER A 323 -4.78 28.42 13.32
N PHE A 324 -4.40 28.70 14.56
CA PHE A 324 -3.13 28.24 15.12
C PHE A 324 -3.05 26.71 15.19
N LEU A 325 -4.11 26.05 15.67
CA LEU A 325 -4.15 24.58 15.80
C LEU A 325 -4.20 23.85 14.45
N ALA A 326 -4.80 24.47 13.42
CA ALA A 326 -4.91 23.88 12.07
C ALA A 326 -3.66 24.11 11.21
N TYR A 327 -2.98 25.25 11.35
CA TYR A 327 -1.90 25.66 10.45
C TYR A 327 -0.53 25.83 11.12
N GLY A 328 -0.45 25.79 12.45
CA GLY A 328 0.79 25.92 13.21
C GLY A 328 1.39 27.33 13.24
N SER A 329 0.59 28.36 12.93
CA SER A 329 0.99 29.78 12.96
C SER A 329 -0.18 30.69 13.31
N PHE A 330 0.07 31.74 14.09
CA PHE A 330 -0.89 32.84 14.29
C PHE A 330 -0.95 33.72 13.03
N ASN A 331 -2.13 34.29 12.73
CA ASN A 331 -2.26 35.21 11.60
C ASN A 331 -1.44 36.47 11.86
N ALA A 332 -0.47 36.76 10.99
CA ALA A 332 0.48 37.87 11.13
C ALA A 332 -0.13 39.28 10.90
N ASN A 333 -1.46 39.43 10.91
CA ASN A 333 -2.15 40.67 10.56
C ASN A 333 -2.77 41.41 11.75
N LYS A 334 -2.16 41.31 12.94
CA LYS A 334 -2.38 42.25 14.05
C LYS A 334 -1.01 42.60 14.65
N LEU A 335 -0.45 43.73 14.19
CA LEU A 335 0.54 44.53 14.89
C LEU A 335 -0.15 45.80 15.35
#